data_AF-A0A9P5SQT8-F1
#
_entry.id   AF-A0A9P5SQT8-F1
#
_cell.length_a   1.000
_cell.length_b   1.000
_cell.length_c   1.000
_cell.angle_alpha   90.00
_cell.angle_beta   90.00
_cell.angle_gamma   90.00
#
_symmetry.space_group_name_H-M   'P 1'
#
loop_
_entity.id
_entity.type
_entity.pdbx_description
1 polymer ?
#
loop_
_entity_poly.entity_id
_entity_poly.type
_entity_poly.pdbx_seq_one_letter_code
_entity_poly.pdbx_strand_id
1 'polypeptide(L)'
;MDTTGTLYSMAKFGGYMYKNGDFDGSTAAFLCDATSITVGAVFGVPPVTAFIESGAGITEGGRTGITSITTAFFFFISLFFSPIFASFPPWATGPALIVVGSMMVKSVRSINWDYVGDAIPAFLTIAVMPLSYSIAYGLIAGVGSYAAINGPVYLLEILSGGRITPDDKDLREPWITEGFTFENVLPGWIQKMVCKMRGTIYVDPLDVIEEEERLEREAALAAEHSDAKIDMGGGIHEIPKY
;
A
#
# COMPACT_ATOMS: atom_id res chain seq x y z
N MET A 1 11.33 -3.73 -2.89
CA MET A 1 10.41 -2.93 -3.71
C MET A 1 9.08 -3.63 -3.82
N ASP A 2 9.05 -4.87 -4.30
CA ASP A 2 7.81 -5.66 -4.43
C ASP A 2 7.09 -5.87 -3.09
N THR A 3 7.81 -6.25 -2.02
CA THR A 3 7.24 -6.34 -0.66
C THR A 3 6.57 -5.03 -0.23
N THR A 4 7.22 -3.89 -0.44
CA THR A 4 6.69 -2.58 -0.03
C THR A 4 5.38 -2.26 -0.75
N GLY A 5 5.33 -2.45 -2.07
CA GLY A 5 4.11 -2.19 -2.85
C GLY A 5 2.96 -3.13 -2.50
N THR A 6 3.26 -4.41 -2.27
CA THR A 6 2.24 -5.42 -1.90
C THR A 6 1.72 -5.23 -0.47
N LEU A 7 2.60 -5.04 0.53
CA LEU A 7 2.18 -4.76 1.91
C LEU A 7 1.35 -3.48 2.01
N TYR A 8 1.78 -2.41 1.33
CA TYR A 8 1.04 -1.15 1.29
C TYR A 8 -0.36 -1.36 0.68
N SER A 9 -0.45 -2.11 -0.42
CA SER A 9 -1.73 -2.46 -1.03
C SER A 9 -2.62 -3.30 -0.10
N MET A 10 -2.05 -4.25 0.63
CA MET A 10 -2.78 -5.06 1.61
C MET A 10 -3.29 -4.23 2.79
N ALA A 11 -2.48 -3.32 3.32
CA ALA A 11 -2.86 -2.42 4.40
C ALA A 11 -4.01 -1.51 3.94
N LYS A 12 -4.00 -1.04 2.69
CA LYS A 12 -5.10 -0.30 2.07
C LYS A 12 -6.39 -1.13 1.98
N PHE A 13 -6.32 -2.41 1.60
CA PHE A 13 -7.50 -3.28 1.58
C PHE A 13 -8.04 -3.63 2.98
N GLY A 14 -7.17 -3.66 3.98
CA GLY A 14 -7.53 -3.89 5.38
C GLY A 14 -8.09 -2.68 6.12
N GLY A 15 -7.93 -1.47 5.55
CA GLY A 15 -8.32 -0.21 6.21
C GLY A 15 -7.40 0.19 7.36
N TYR A 16 -6.14 -0.29 7.35
CA TYR A 16 -5.15 -0.04 8.40
C TYR A 16 -4.16 1.09 8.04
N MET A 17 -4.48 1.89 7.02
CA MET A 17 -3.62 2.97 6.53
C MET A 17 -3.92 4.28 7.25
N TYR A 18 -2.89 4.90 7.82
CA TYR A 18 -2.94 6.27 8.32
C TYR A 18 -2.79 7.28 7.18
N LYS A 19 -3.22 8.54 7.40
CA LYS A 19 -3.09 9.65 6.43
C LYS A 19 -1.64 9.88 5.96
N ASN A 20 -0.64 9.51 6.78
CA ASN A 20 0.80 9.57 6.45
C ASN A 20 1.30 8.49 5.48
N GLY A 21 0.45 7.54 5.08
CA GLY A 21 0.88 6.42 4.25
C GLY A 21 1.68 5.35 4.99
N ASP A 22 1.69 5.38 6.33
CA ASP A 22 2.22 4.31 7.18
C ASP A 22 1.05 3.49 7.78
N PHE A 23 1.35 2.30 8.31
CA PHE A 23 0.38 1.41 8.95
C PHE A 23 0.96 0.84 10.25
N ASP A 24 0.10 0.56 11.22
CA ASP A 24 0.54 0.07 12.53
C ASP A 24 1.35 -1.22 12.39
N GLY A 25 2.51 -1.27 13.05
CA GLY A 25 3.44 -2.40 12.98
C GLY A 25 4.14 -2.57 11.63
N SER A 26 4.25 -1.55 10.78
CA SER A 26 4.95 -1.64 9.48
C SER A 26 6.37 -2.20 9.57
N THR A 27 7.13 -1.77 10.59
CA THR A 27 8.48 -2.30 10.87
C THR A 27 8.45 -3.80 11.19
N ALA A 28 7.48 -4.26 11.99
CA ALA A 28 7.32 -5.67 12.32
C ALA A 28 6.89 -6.49 11.10
N ALA A 29 6.03 -5.94 10.24
CA ALA A 29 5.60 -6.57 8.99
C ALA A 29 6.76 -6.76 8.01
N PHE A 30 7.60 -5.72 7.81
CA PHE A 30 8.80 -5.83 6.99
C PHE A 30 9.85 -6.79 7.57
N LEU A 31 10.01 -6.82 8.89
CA LEU A 31 10.90 -7.77 9.55
C LEU A 31 10.40 -9.22 9.37
N CYS A 32 9.09 -9.45 9.43
CA CYS A 32 8.48 -10.76 9.19
C CYS A 32 8.69 -11.25 7.75
N ASP A 33 8.53 -10.37 6.75
CA ASP A 33 8.81 -10.69 5.34
C ASP A 33 10.30 -11.01 5.13
N ALA A 34 11.20 -10.17 5.66
CA ALA A 34 12.65 -10.35 5.52
C ALA A 34 13.14 -11.65 6.20
N THR A 35 12.61 -11.98 7.38
CA THR A 35 12.92 -13.24 8.07
C THR A 35 12.38 -14.44 7.29
N SER A 36 11.16 -14.35 6.74
CA SER A 36 10.57 -15.41 5.91
C SER A 36 11.38 -15.66 4.64
N ILE A 37 11.84 -14.61 3.94
CA ILE A 37 12.70 -14.71 2.76
C ILE A 37 14.04 -15.34 3.13
N THR A 38 14.64 -14.93 4.25
CA THR A 38 15.93 -15.45 4.69
C THR A 38 15.85 -16.95 5.01
N VAL A 39 14.79 -17.36 5.73
CA VAL A 39 14.52 -18.77 6.01
C VAL A 39 14.28 -19.53 4.70
N GLY A 40 13.43 -19.02 3.80
CA GLY A 40 13.15 -19.62 2.50
C GLY A 40 14.41 -19.79 1.62
N ALA A 41 15.30 -18.80 1.64
CA ALA A 41 16.56 -18.83 0.91
C ALA A 41 17.52 -19.91 1.44
N VAL A 42 17.56 -20.14 2.75
CA VAL A 42 18.33 -21.26 3.35
C VAL A 42 17.84 -22.62 2.85
N PHE A 43 16.54 -22.75 2.60
CA PHE A 43 15.94 -23.96 2.02
C PHE A 43 15.94 -24.00 0.48
N GLY A 44 16.51 -22.98 -0.20
CA GLY A 44 16.57 -22.92 -1.66
C GLY A 44 15.24 -22.63 -2.36
N VAL A 45 14.26 -22.08 -1.64
CA VAL A 45 12.95 -21.69 -2.18
C VAL A 45 13.02 -20.27 -2.74
N PRO A 46 12.27 -19.93 -3.82
CA PRO A 46 12.13 -18.54 -4.26
C PRO A 46 11.63 -17.62 -3.14
N PRO A 47 11.87 -16.29 -3.23
CA PRO A 47 11.44 -15.34 -2.22
C PRO A 47 9.95 -15.46 -1.92
N VAL A 48 9.62 -15.66 -0.64
CA VAL A 48 8.23 -15.76 -0.16
C VAL A 48 7.81 -14.37 0.32
N THR A 49 6.75 -13.82 -0.26
CA THR A 49 6.24 -12.49 0.10
C THR A 49 4.71 -12.45 0.08
N ALA A 50 4.12 -11.33 0.49
CA ALA A 50 2.67 -11.13 0.48
C ALA A 50 2.12 -11.10 -0.95
N PHE A 51 1.02 -11.81 -1.17
CA PHE A 51 0.34 -11.88 -2.47
C PHE A 51 -0.77 -10.82 -2.56
N ILE A 52 -0.91 -10.19 -3.74
CA ILE A 52 -1.91 -9.13 -3.97
C ILE A 52 -3.34 -9.69 -3.95
N GLU A 53 -3.48 -10.97 -4.30
CA GLU A 53 -4.74 -11.70 -4.32
C GLU A 53 -5.31 -11.93 -2.93
N SER A 54 -4.45 -12.03 -1.91
CA SER A 54 -4.86 -12.16 -0.51
C SER A 54 -5.70 -10.96 -0.05
N GLY A 55 -5.58 -9.81 -0.72
CA GLY A 55 -6.43 -8.64 -0.50
C GLY A 55 -7.92 -8.95 -0.67
N ALA A 56 -8.28 -9.82 -1.62
CA ALA A 56 -9.66 -10.26 -1.78
C ALA A 56 -10.18 -11.00 -0.53
N GLY A 57 -9.35 -11.87 0.05
CA GLY A 57 -9.66 -12.57 1.30
C GLY A 57 -9.81 -11.61 2.50
N ILE A 58 -9.00 -10.55 2.55
CA ILE A 58 -9.11 -9.50 3.58
C ILE A 58 -10.43 -8.72 3.43
N THR A 59 -10.83 -8.40 2.19
CA THR A 59 -12.09 -7.70 1.92
C THR A 59 -13.32 -8.54 2.24
N GLU A 60 -13.24 -9.87 2.10
CA GLU A 60 -14.31 -10.81 2.46
C GLU A 60 -14.40 -11.08 3.98
N GLY A 61 -13.50 -10.52 4.79
CA GLY A 61 -13.53 -10.61 6.25
C GLY A 61 -12.38 -11.40 6.88
N GLY A 62 -11.43 -11.89 6.09
CA GLY A 62 -10.21 -12.57 6.53
C GLY A 62 -9.17 -11.62 7.13
N ARG A 63 -9.55 -10.83 8.14
CA ARG A 63 -8.69 -9.79 8.75
C ARG A 63 -7.87 -10.27 9.94
N THR A 64 -8.00 -11.55 10.32
CA THR A 64 -7.33 -12.11 11.50
C THR A 64 -6.19 -13.05 11.10
N GLY A 65 -5.12 -13.08 11.90
CA GLY A 65 -3.99 -14.01 11.72
C GLY A 65 -4.39 -15.49 11.86
N ILE A 66 -5.57 -15.80 12.40
CA ILE A 66 -6.07 -17.18 12.45
C ILE A 66 -6.31 -17.70 11.02
N THR A 67 -6.81 -16.86 10.12
CA THR A 67 -7.06 -17.25 8.72
C THR A 67 -5.77 -17.60 7.97
N SER A 68 -4.68 -16.85 8.21
CA SER A 68 -3.38 -17.15 7.61
C SER A 68 -2.76 -18.42 8.20
N ILE A 69 -2.90 -18.66 9.51
CA ILE A 69 -2.46 -19.91 10.16
C ILE A 69 -3.24 -21.12 9.61
N THR A 70 -4.56 -21.01 9.47
CA THR A 70 -5.38 -22.08 8.87
C THR A 70 -4.95 -22.33 7.43
N THR A 71 -4.75 -21.29 6.63
CA THR A 71 -4.30 -21.43 5.23
C THR A 71 -2.93 -22.10 5.15
N ALA A 72 -1.97 -21.70 5.99
CA ALA A 72 -0.65 -22.31 6.07
C ALA A 72 -0.72 -23.79 6.48
N PHE A 73 -1.59 -24.14 7.43
CA PHE A 73 -1.82 -25.53 7.85
C PHE A 73 -2.38 -26.39 6.71
N PHE A 74 -3.35 -25.89 5.95
CA PHE A 74 -3.89 -26.58 4.79
C PHE A 74 -2.85 -26.74 3.67
N PHE A 75 -2.02 -25.71 3.43
CA PHE A 75 -0.88 -25.82 2.51
C PHE A 75 0.16 -26.85 2.97
N PHE A 76 0.42 -26.93 4.28
CA PHE A 76 1.31 -27.95 4.85
C PHE A 76 0.76 -29.36 4.64
N ILE A 77 -0.55 -29.57 4.85
CA ILE A 77 -1.20 -30.86 4.54
C ILE A 77 -1.12 -31.15 3.03
N SER A 78 -1.30 -30.13 2.18
CA SER A 78 -1.24 -30.26 0.73
C SER A 78 0.12 -30.80 0.23
N LEU A 79 1.21 -30.63 0.98
CA LEU A 79 2.52 -31.19 0.61
C LEU A 79 2.51 -32.72 0.55
N PHE A 80 1.71 -33.41 1.38
CA PHE A 80 1.57 -34.86 1.31
C PHE A 80 0.82 -35.33 0.05
N PHE A 81 0.01 -34.44 -0.54
CA PHE A 81 -0.70 -34.66 -1.80
C PHE A 81 0.09 -34.16 -3.03
N SER A 82 1.29 -33.58 -2.85
CA SER A 82 2.21 -33.19 -3.92
C SER A 82 2.38 -34.23 -5.05
N PRO A 83 2.58 -35.54 -4.79
CA PRO A 83 2.71 -36.52 -5.87
C PRO A 83 1.45 -36.67 -6.75
N ILE A 84 0.27 -36.36 -6.22
CA ILE A 84 -0.98 -36.35 -6.99
C ILE A 84 -1.02 -35.12 -7.89
N PHE A 85 -0.56 -33.96 -7.40
CA PHE A 85 -0.48 -32.74 -8.21
C PHE A 85 0.56 -32.83 -9.33
N ALA A 86 1.64 -33.59 -9.14
CA ALA A 86 2.65 -33.85 -10.18
C ALA A 86 2.10 -34.64 -11.39
N SER A 87 0.90 -35.23 -11.26
CA SER A 87 0.25 -35.98 -12.34
C SER A 87 -0.54 -35.08 -13.30
N PHE A 88 -0.71 -33.78 -13.00
CA PHE A 88 -1.43 -32.87 -13.87
C PHE A 88 -0.63 -32.53 -15.12
N PRO A 89 -1.26 -32.58 -16.31
CA PRO A 89 -0.56 -32.27 -17.54
C PRO A 89 -0.21 -30.77 -17.62
N PRO A 90 0.96 -30.40 -18.17
CA PRO A 90 1.42 -29.02 -18.22
C PRO A 90 0.51 -28.05 -18.99
N TRP A 91 -0.32 -28.54 -19.93
CA TRP A 91 -1.25 -27.69 -20.67
C TRP A 91 -2.45 -27.22 -19.83
N ALA A 92 -2.72 -27.85 -18.69
CA ALA A 92 -3.85 -27.48 -17.83
C ALA A 92 -3.61 -26.19 -17.04
N THR A 93 -2.35 -25.80 -16.80
CA THR A 93 -2.02 -24.60 -16.02
C THR A 93 -2.06 -23.31 -16.84
N GLY A 94 -1.99 -23.40 -18.17
CA GLY A 94 -2.00 -22.24 -19.08
C GLY A 94 -3.24 -21.34 -18.91
N PRO A 95 -4.48 -21.87 -19.00
CA PRO A 95 -5.69 -21.08 -18.81
C PRO A 95 -5.77 -20.40 -17.45
N ALA A 96 -5.29 -21.07 -16.39
CA ALA A 96 -5.27 -20.50 -15.04
C ALA A 96 -4.35 -19.26 -14.98
N LEU A 97 -3.16 -19.33 -15.59
CA LEU A 97 -2.23 -18.19 -15.65
C LEU A 97 -2.81 -17.00 -16.45
N ILE A 98 -3.59 -17.25 -17.50
CA ILE A 98 -4.27 -16.19 -18.27
C ILE A 98 -5.30 -15.47 -17.41
N VAL A 99 -6.11 -16.21 -16.64
CA VAL A 99 -7.12 -15.64 -15.75
C VAL A 99 -6.45 -14.83 -14.65
N VAL A 100 -5.44 -15.38 -13.96
CA VAL A 100 -4.69 -14.66 -12.92
C VAL A 100 -4.05 -13.39 -13.48
N GLY A 101 -3.41 -13.47 -14.65
CA GLY A 101 -2.84 -12.31 -15.33
C GLY A 101 -3.88 -11.23 -15.63
N SER A 102 -5.08 -11.62 -16.08
CA SER A 102 -6.18 -10.68 -16.33
C SER A 102 -6.67 -9.97 -15.06
N MET A 103 -6.64 -10.66 -13.92
CA MET A 103 -7.03 -10.09 -12.63
C MET A 103 -5.97 -9.11 -12.11
N MET A 104 -4.68 -9.42 -12.27
CA MET A 104 -3.58 -8.53 -11.87
C MET A 104 -3.54 -7.22 -12.66
N VAL A 105 -3.98 -7.22 -13.93
CA VAL A 105 -4.05 -5.99 -14.75
C VAL A 105 -5.02 -4.96 -14.16
N LYS A 106 -5.99 -5.36 -13.32
CA LYS A 106 -6.91 -4.43 -12.65
C LYS A 106 -6.18 -3.34 -11.86
N SER A 107 -5.01 -3.65 -11.29
CA SER A 107 -4.19 -2.69 -10.54
C SER A 107 -3.62 -1.57 -11.41
N VAL A 108 -3.54 -1.74 -12.73
CA VAL A 108 -3.13 -0.67 -13.67
C VAL A 108 -4.14 0.49 -13.67
N ARG A 109 -5.40 0.22 -13.33
CA ARG A 109 -6.45 1.25 -13.26
C ARG A 109 -6.28 2.20 -12.08
N SER A 110 -5.61 1.78 -11.00
CA SER A 110 -5.40 2.64 -9.83
C SER A 110 -4.21 3.60 -9.98
N ILE A 111 -3.52 3.58 -11.12
CA ILE A 111 -2.44 4.51 -11.43
C ILE A 111 -3.05 5.86 -11.80
N ASN A 112 -2.46 6.94 -11.30
CA ASN A 112 -2.81 8.30 -11.72
C ASN A 112 -2.33 8.58 -13.15
N TRP A 113 -3.27 8.59 -14.09
CA TRP A 113 -3.01 8.85 -15.51
C TRP A 113 -3.07 10.34 -15.87
N ASP A 114 -3.60 11.17 -14.97
CA ASP A 114 -3.77 12.60 -15.20
C ASP A 114 -2.44 13.36 -15.06
N TYR A 115 -1.51 12.84 -14.25
CA TYR A 115 -0.17 13.39 -14.11
C TYR A 115 0.84 12.71 -15.05
N VAL A 116 1.36 13.47 -16.01
CA VAL A 116 2.32 13.00 -17.03
C VAL A 116 3.60 12.43 -16.39
N GLY A 117 4.01 12.95 -15.24
CA GLY A 117 5.20 12.48 -14.52
C GLY A 117 5.07 11.08 -13.91
N ASP A 118 3.85 10.54 -13.78
CA ASP A 118 3.59 9.18 -13.30
C ASP A 118 3.08 8.28 -14.44
N ALA A 119 2.25 8.84 -15.32
CA ALA A 119 1.71 8.13 -16.48
C ALA A 119 2.80 7.62 -17.43
N ILE A 120 3.83 8.44 -17.74
CA ILE A 120 4.91 8.05 -18.64
C ILE A 120 5.74 6.88 -18.05
N PRO A 121 6.25 6.96 -16.80
CA PRO A 121 6.96 5.84 -16.19
C PRO A 121 6.13 4.56 -16.08
N ALA A 122 4.85 4.67 -15.72
CA ALA A 122 3.94 3.54 -15.63
C ALA A 122 3.75 2.84 -16.99
N PHE A 123 3.49 3.62 -18.04
CA PHE A 123 3.36 3.10 -19.41
C PHE A 123 4.63 2.40 -19.88
N LEU A 124 5.79 3.03 -19.67
CA LEU A 124 7.07 2.47 -20.07
C LEU A 124 7.35 1.14 -19.36
N THR A 125 7.03 1.05 -18.07
CA THR A 125 7.18 -0.18 -17.28
C THR A 125 6.36 -1.33 -17.87
N ILE A 126 5.08 -1.08 -18.16
CA ILE A 126 4.14 -2.08 -18.70
C ILE A 126 4.56 -2.53 -20.10
N ALA A 127 5.05 -1.62 -20.95
CA ALA A 127 5.44 -1.94 -22.31
C ALA A 127 6.80 -2.66 -22.41
N VAL A 128 7.78 -2.26 -21.58
CA VAL A 128 9.16 -2.79 -21.65
C VAL A 128 9.28 -4.17 -21.02
N MET A 129 8.46 -4.51 -20.01
CA MET A 129 8.50 -5.83 -19.36
C MET A 129 8.29 -7.00 -20.35
N PRO A 130 7.20 -7.04 -21.16
CA PRO A 130 7.00 -8.10 -22.14
C PRO A 130 8.03 -8.05 -23.29
N LEU A 131 8.38 -6.83 -23.74
CA LEU A 131 9.29 -6.64 -24.87
C LEU A 131 10.70 -7.15 -24.57
N SER A 132 11.14 -6.99 -23.31
CA SER A 132 12.49 -7.38 -22.87
C SER A 132 12.53 -8.80 -22.30
N TYR A 133 11.40 -9.51 -22.22
CA TYR A 133 11.26 -10.82 -21.56
C TYR A 133 11.85 -10.85 -20.14
N SER A 134 11.87 -9.69 -19.47
CA SER A 134 12.55 -9.50 -18.19
C SER A 134 11.85 -8.43 -17.38
N ILE A 135 11.34 -8.85 -16.22
CA ILE A 135 10.69 -7.97 -15.24
C ILE A 135 11.69 -6.92 -14.74
N ALA A 136 12.95 -7.32 -14.51
CA ALA A 136 13.99 -6.43 -14.00
C ALA A 136 14.28 -5.27 -14.96
N TYR A 137 14.42 -5.53 -16.27
CA TYR A 137 14.68 -4.46 -17.23
C TYR A 137 13.50 -3.50 -17.38
N GLY A 138 12.26 -4.01 -17.36
CA GLY A 138 11.08 -3.16 -17.37
C GLY A 138 10.97 -2.26 -16.13
N LEU A 139 11.29 -2.80 -14.96
CA LEU A 139 11.27 -2.05 -13.70
C LEU A 139 12.37 -0.98 -13.66
N ILE A 140 13.59 -1.30 -14.13
CA ILE A 140 14.69 -0.33 -14.26
C ILE A 140 14.29 0.80 -15.22
N ALA A 141 13.69 0.47 -16.36
CA ALA A 141 13.24 1.48 -17.33
C ALA A 141 12.17 2.40 -16.72
N GLY A 142 11.21 1.83 -15.99
CA GLY A 142 10.18 2.57 -15.26
C GLY A 142 10.73 3.53 -14.23
N VAL A 143 11.48 3.01 -13.25
CA VAL A 143 12.09 3.82 -12.18
C VAL A 143 13.07 4.84 -12.75
N GLY A 144 13.84 4.45 -13.77
CA GLY A 144 14.76 5.34 -14.46
C GLY A 144 14.05 6.49 -15.17
N SER A 145 12.94 6.22 -15.86
CA SER A 145 12.12 7.26 -16.51
C SER A 145 11.49 8.19 -15.48
N TYR A 146 11.01 7.65 -14.36
CA TYR A 146 10.47 8.45 -13.27
C TYR A 146 11.53 9.41 -12.70
N ALA A 147 12.74 8.90 -12.43
CA ALA A 147 13.85 9.71 -11.94
C ALA A 147 14.32 10.75 -12.97
N ALA A 148 14.32 10.40 -14.26
CA ALA A 148 14.72 11.31 -15.34
C ALA A 148 13.72 12.44 -15.59
N ILE A 149 12.42 12.23 -15.33
CA ILE A 149 11.39 13.26 -15.50
C ILE A 149 11.29 14.11 -14.22
N ASN A 150 11.11 13.46 -13.07
CA ASN A 150 10.87 14.17 -11.81
C ASN A 150 12.15 14.74 -11.17
N GLY A 151 13.30 14.11 -11.40
CA GLY A 151 14.59 14.56 -10.85
C GLY A 151 15.01 15.96 -11.32
N PRO A 152 15.05 16.23 -12.64
CA PRO A 152 15.38 17.56 -13.15
C PRO A 152 14.35 18.61 -12.77
N VAL A 153 13.06 18.28 -12.74
CA VAL A 153 11.99 19.19 -12.30
C VAL A 153 12.19 19.59 -10.84
N TYR A 154 12.50 18.62 -9.97
CA TYR A 154 12.82 18.86 -8.56
C TYR A 154 14.10 19.70 -8.37
N LEU A 155 15.14 19.42 -9.17
CA LEU A 155 16.39 20.18 -9.14
C LEU A 155 16.19 21.64 -9.58
N LEU A 156 15.40 21.85 -10.65
CA LEU A 156 15.05 23.19 -11.13
C LEU A 156 14.25 23.95 -10.07
N GLU A 157 13.38 23.30 -9.34
CA GLU A 157 12.61 23.92 -8.26
C GLU A 157 13.49 24.37 -7.08
N ILE A 158 14.40 23.50 -6.64
CA ILE A 158 15.41 23.83 -5.61
C ILE A 158 16.26 25.03 -6.04
N LEU A 159 16.69 25.06 -7.30
CA LEU A 159 17.55 26.12 -7.82
C LEU A 159 16.79 27.41 -8.14
N SER A 160 15.50 27.31 -8.48
CA SER A 160 14.63 28.44 -8.84
C SER A 160 13.97 29.09 -7.61
N GLY A 161 14.08 28.49 -6.42
CA GLY A 161 13.46 29.01 -5.20
C GLY A 161 11.93 29.09 -5.29
N GLY A 162 11.32 28.15 -6.04
CA GLY A 162 9.86 28.07 -6.21
C GLY A 162 9.26 28.98 -7.30
N ARG A 163 10.06 29.56 -8.21
CA ARG A 163 9.56 30.50 -9.23
C ARG A 163 9.02 29.85 -10.51
N ILE A 164 9.35 28.58 -10.75
CA ILE A 164 8.86 27.79 -11.89
C ILE A 164 8.35 26.45 -11.35
N THR A 165 7.04 26.36 -11.14
CA THR A 165 6.35 25.10 -10.86
C THR A 165 5.55 24.71 -12.12
N PRO A 166 5.61 23.47 -12.60
CA PRO A 166 4.69 23.00 -13.64
C PRO A 166 3.24 23.14 -13.16
N ASP A 167 2.34 23.65 -14.01
CA ASP A 167 0.92 23.90 -13.66
C ASP A 167 0.17 22.63 -13.20
N ASP A 168 0.62 21.43 -13.60
CA ASP A 168 -0.03 20.15 -13.26
C ASP A 168 0.39 19.55 -11.90
N LYS A 169 1.05 20.33 -11.03
CA LYS A 169 1.59 19.82 -9.76
C LYS A 169 0.54 19.34 -8.76
N ASP A 170 -0.64 19.95 -8.78
CA ASP A 170 -1.73 19.63 -7.85
C ASP A 170 -2.37 18.26 -8.13
N LEU A 171 -2.11 17.69 -9.31
CA LEU A 171 -2.64 16.39 -9.73
C LEU A 171 -1.78 15.22 -9.28
N ARG A 172 -0.55 15.44 -8.77
CA ARG A 172 0.36 14.37 -8.36
C ARG A 172 -0.12 13.68 -7.08
N GLU A 173 0.00 12.36 -6.98
CA GLU A 173 -0.35 11.71 -5.70
C GLU A 173 0.68 12.08 -4.60
N PRO A 174 0.24 12.33 -3.36
CA PRO A 174 1.10 12.80 -2.29
C PRO A 174 1.91 11.64 -1.68
N TRP A 175 2.91 11.10 -2.39
CA TRP A 175 3.85 10.13 -1.80
C TRP A 175 5.20 10.74 -1.36
N ILE A 176 5.48 12.02 -1.67
CA ILE A 176 6.80 12.67 -1.44
C ILE A 176 6.75 14.03 -0.74
N THR A 177 5.68 14.81 -0.87
CA THR A 177 5.72 16.25 -0.51
C THR A 177 5.69 16.56 0.99
N GLU A 178 5.24 15.63 1.84
CA GLU A 178 5.28 15.81 3.30
C GLU A 178 6.52 15.17 3.94
N GLY A 179 7.11 14.13 3.32
CA GLY A 179 8.25 13.38 3.88
C GLY A 179 9.64 13.94 3.53
N PHE A 180 9.78 14.71 2.44
CA PHE A 180 11.07 15.25 1.98
C PHE A 180 11.22 16.76 2.25
N THR A 181 10.57 17.30 3.28
CA THR A 181 10.90 18.63 3.80
C THR A 181 12.24 18.55 4.53
N PHE A 182 13.07 19.60 4.48
CA PHE A 182 14.40 19.62 5.14
C PHE A 182 14.34 19.26 6.63
N GLU A 183 13.18 19.44 7.27
CA GLU A 183 12.92 18.96 8.62
C GLU A 183 12.86 17.43 8.71
N ASN A 184 12.17 16.71 7.82
CA ASN A 184 11.96 15.24 7.90
C ASN A 184 13.16 14.36 7.49
N VAL A 185 14.15 14.90 6.77
CA VAL A 185 15.40 14.17 6.42
C VAL A 185 16.41 14.14 7.57
N LEU A 186 16.22 15.00 8.56
CA LEU A 186 17.10 15.07 9.71
C LEU A 186 16.76 13.94 10.69
N PRO A 187 17.75 13.18 11.18
CA PRO A 187 17.54 12.26 12.29
C PRO A 187 16.82 12.96 13.45
N GLY A 188 15.88 12.28 14.12
CA GLY A 188 15.04 12.89 15.17
C GLY A 188 15.80 13.61 16.30
N TRP A 189 17.08 13.27 16.51
CA TRP A 189 17.95 13.97 17.45
C TRP A 189 18.39 15.36 16.94
N ILE A 190 18.57 15.56 15.63
CA ILE A 190 18.89 16.86 15.04
C ILE A 190 17.63 17.74 14.99
N GLN A 191 16.47 17.18 14.64
CA GLN A 191 15.19 17.90 14.69
C GLN A 191 14.90 18.42 16.11
N LYS A 192 15.05 17.56 17.13
CA LYS A 192 14.94 17.97 18.55
C LYS A 192 15.93 19.08 18.91
N MET A 193 17.13 19.08 18.32
CA MET A 193 18.14 20.11 18.55
C MET A 193 17.76 21.45 17.88
N VAL A 194 17.25 21.42 16.65
CA VAL A 194 16.77 22.60 15.91
C VAL A 194 15.52 23.19 16.57
N CYS A 195 14.58 22.37 17.01
CA CYS A 195 13.40 22.80 17.78
C CYS A 195 13.81 23.40 19.13
N LYS A 196 14.80 22.80 19.83
CA LYS A 196 15.35 23.35 21.08
C LYS A 196 16.08 24.68 20.87
N MET A 197 16.72 24.90 19.73
CA MET A 197 17.30 26.20 19.36
C MET A 197 16.25 27.24 18.97
N ARG A 198 15.12 26.83 18.36
CA ARG A 198 14.01 27.71 17.96
C ARG A 198 12.97 27.96 19.05
N GLY A 199 13.09 27.31 20.21
CA GLY A 199 12.13 27.45 21.32
C GLY A 199 10.76 26.84 21.04
N THR A 200 10.65 25.95 20.05
CA THR A 200 9.42 25.25 19.69
C THR A 200 9.44 23.81 20.21
N ILE A 201 8.28 23.28 20.60
CA ILE A 201 8.14 21.89 21.03
C ILE A 201 8.18 21.01 19.77
N TYR A 202 9.04 19.98 19.78
CA TYR A 202 9.04 18.96 18.73
C TYR A 202 7.80 18.08 18.95
N VAL A 203 6.84 18.17 18.03
CA VAL A 203 5.65 17.32 18.01
C VAL A 203 5.88 16.29 16.91
N ASP A 204 5.89 15.01 17.27
CA ASP A 204 6.10 13.94 16.29
C ASP A 204 4.88 13.91 15.34
N PRO A 205 5.07 13.87 14.00
CA PRO A 205 3.93 13.86 13.07
C PRO A 205 2.97 12.68 13.29
N LEU A 206 3.44 11.56 13.86
CA LEU A 206 2.56 10.45 14.26
C LEU A 206 1.65 10.81 15.44
N ASP A 207 2.13 11.60 16.41
CA ASP A 207 1.37 11.95 17.62
C ASP A 207 0.18 12.89 17.30
N VAL A 208 0.37 13.81 16.35
CA VAL A 208 -0.69 14.75 15.90
C VAL A 208 -1.82 14.01 15.21
N ILE A 209 -1.47 12.99 14.42
CA ILE A 209 -2.43 12.22 13.63
C ILE A 209 -3.15 11.18 14.48
N GLU A 210 -2.50 10.59 15.48
CA GLU A 210 -3.19 9.78 16.50
C GLU A 210 -4.20 10.61 17.30
N GLU A 211 -3.90 11.87 17.62
CA GLU A 211 -4.85 12.78 18.28
C GLU A 211 -6.03 13.15 17.37
N GLU A 212 -5.78 13.50 16.10
CA GLU A 212 -6.85 13.77 15.12
C GLU A 212 -7.75 12.54 14.91
N GLU A 213 -7.18 11.34 14.78
CA GLU A 213 -7.98 10.12 14.64
C GLU A 213 -8.77 9.78 15.90
N ARG A 214 -8.23 10.04 17.10
CA ARG A 214 -8.99 9.89 18.35
C ARG A 214 -10.18 10.83 18.38
N LEU A 215 -9.99 12.09 17.98
CA LEU A 215 -11.05 13.09 17.93
C LEU A 215 -12.09 12.77 16.85
N GLU A 216 -11.68 12.30 15.67
CA GLU A 216 -12.59 11.86 14.60
C GLU A 216 -13.41 10.62 15.04
N ARG A 217 -12.80 9.65 15.73
CA ARG A 217 -13.51 8.47 16.28
C ARG A 217 -14.45 8.86 17.41
N GLU A 218 -14.06 9.77 18.30
CA GLU A 218 -14.93 10.29 19.36
C GLU A 218 -16.09 11.10 18.77
N ALA A 219 -15.87 11.88 17.71
CA ALA A 219 -16.92 12.61 17.01
C ALA A 219 -17.89 11.68 16.28
N ALA A 220 -17.38 10.61 15.64
CA ALA A 220 -18.22 9.58 15.00
C ALA A 220 -19.08 8.82 16.01
N LEU A 221 -18.51 8.44 17.16
CA LEU A 221 -19.26 7.82 18.27
C LEU A 221 -20.31 8.79 18.86
N ALA A 222 -19.99 10.08 18.95
CA ALA A 222 -20.94 11.10 19.42
C ALA A 222 -22.10 11.33 18.44
N ALA A 223 -21.84 11.26 17.13
CA ALA A 223 -22.87 11.37 16.09
C ALA A 223 -23.84 10.18 16.14
N GLU A 224 -23.30 8.96 16.28
CA GLU A 224 -24.09 7.72 16.42
C GLU A 224 -24.97 7.74 17.68
N HIS A 225 -24.46 8.31 18.78
CA HIS A 225 -25.24 8.49 20.01
C HIS A 225 -26.34 9.56 19.90
N SER A 226 -26.20 10.51 18.96
CA SER A 226 -27.21 11.55 18.70
C SER A 226 -28.36 11.03 17.83
N ASP A 227 -28.06 10.20 16.83
CA ASP A 227 -29.05 9.61 15.93
C ASP A 227 -29.92 8.55 16.65
N ALA A 228 -29.31 7.76 17.56
CA ALA A 228 -30.05 6.84 18.42
C ALA A 228 -31.08 7.54 19.34
N LYS A 229 -30.91 8.84 19.60
CA LYS A 229 -31.83 9.64 20.42
C LYS A 229 -32.99 10.21 19.61
N ILE A 230 -32.84 10.35 18.29
CA ILE A 230 -33.87 10.84 17.37
C ILE A 230 -34.85 9.71 17.02
N ASP A 231 -34.37 8.47 16.90
CA ASP A 231 -35.20 7.31 16.53
C ASP A 231 -36.10 6.78 17.66
N MET A 232 -35.79 7.11 18.91
CA MET A 232 -36.65 6.79 20.08
C MET A 232 -37.84 7.75 20.26
N GLY A 233 -37.96 8.79 19.41
CA GLY A 233 -39.02 9.81 19.47
C GLY A 233 -40.16 9.67 18.45
N GLY A 234 -40.09 8.72 17.52
CA GLY A 234 -40.91 8.72 16.30
C GLY A 234 -41.62 7.40 15.95
N GLY A 235 -42.02 6.59 16.94
CA GLY A 235 -42.70 5.31 16.68
C GLY A 235 -44.21 5.33 16.93
N ILE A 236 -45.01 5.89 16.02
CA ILE A 236 -46.46 5.61 15.93
C ILE A 236 -46.86 5.45 14.46
N HIS A 237 -47.69 4.44 14.17
CA HIS A 237 -48.26 3.99 12.89
C HIS A 237 -47.34 3.07 12.04
N GLU A 238 -47.77 1.95 11.47
CA GLU A 238 -49.10 1.35 11.29
C GLU A 238 -48.92 -0.12 10.82
N ILE A 239 -49.86 -0.99 11.18
CA ILE A 239 -49.89 -2.41 10.78
C ILE A 239 -50.65 -2.51 9.44
N PRO A 240 -50.10 -3.09 8.35
CA PRO A 240 -50.94 -3.46 7.21
C PRO A 240 -51.52 -4.85 7.41
N LYS A 241 -52.85 -4.92 7.28
CA LYS A 241 -53.64 -6.15 7.19
C LYS A 241 -53.53 -6.75 5.78
N TYR A 242 -53.45 -8.09 5.75
CA TYR A 242 -53.57 -9.04 4.65
C TYR A 242 -52.38 -9.15 3.69
#